data_AF-A0AAN6LPU1-F1
#
_entry.id   AF-A0AAN6LPU1-F1
#
_cell.length_a   1.000
_cell.length_b   1.000
_cell.length_c   1.000
_cell.angle_alpha   90.00
_cell.angle_beta   90.00
_cell.angle_gamma   90.00
#
_symmetry.space_group_name_H-M   'P 1'
#
loop_
_entity.id
_entity.type
_entity.pdbx_description
1 polymer ?
#
loop_
_entity_poly.entity_id
_entity_poly.type
_entity_poly.pdbx_seq_one_letter_code
_entity_poly.pdbx_strand_id
1 'polypeptide(L)'
;MHHEQSVIVKRNLQRQTNDDRSGLPTEILMDIFERLSSKSSDLVVAMRTCKRWYHIAGTVLYRHISLDSKLREDTSGARFGRSARQSHLIRSLSVRITQVHLMGFSVRSTDAFDRLAELCEAVRRMKNLQTFSLSFEESLDHLEGFSVPSAVIVLILQSLPQSTINLNLDCDCITRPDLDQPHVCQAVSALLPRLRSLRLRTSHLCSEIFSSLSPEATPYQELTGFSKSKRNASSLEYVVIRMIARPECAHLVHTPLCYPGDKLLHGAKLASTLQDLYDVGALPSLREFAVIGKVDAPSTLQNDNWNVFKIRTFARGVPETITLPWCARGGSSSLYMIRDGSGDWFGSFRDMTNALEGPLIWTRVGIKALRYLKPYEMHNDWQLRHSRLAPRDTVIKKFGVSFRLWKHEDATSLSLLCARKVSGFADTEVATQLLPDGWRWVVAEGPWRWTIEPVNAFWPAAF
;
A
#
# COMPACT_ATOMS: atom_id res chain seq x y z
N MET A 1 -31.42 8.86 -79.62
CA MET A 1 -31.70 9.39 -78.27
C MET A 1 -32.55 8.36 -77.53
N HIS A 2 -32.31 8.08 -76.25
CA HIS A 2 -33.01 7.12 -75.36
C HIS A 2 -32.36 5.74 -75.09
N HIS A 3 -31.06 5.65 -74.79
CA HIS A 3 -30.55 4.44 -74.09
C HIS A 3 -29.39 4.58 -73.09
N GLU A 4 -28.99 5.81 -72.70
CA GLU A 4 -27.87 6.01 -71.76
C GLU A 4 -28.24 6.52 -70.35
N GLN A 5 -29.51 6.77 -70.04
CA GLN A 5 -29.90 7.33 -68.74
C GLN A 5 -30.29 6.29 -67.67
N SER A 6 -30.41 5.00 -67.99
CA SER A 6 -30.89 3.99 -67.03
C SER A 6 -29.80 3.26 -66.21
N VAL A 7 -28.51 3.47 -66.51
CA VAL A 7 -27.40 2.78 -65.84
C VAL A 7 -26.82 3.60 -64.68
N ILE A 8 -27.05 4.92 -64.66
CA ILE A 8 -26.55 5.81 -63.59
C ILE A 8 -27.43 5.74 -62.33
N VAL A 9 -28.73 5.44 -62.46
CA VAL A 9 -29.65 5.38 -61.32
C VAL A 9 -29.51 4.08 -60.50
N LYS A 10 -29.11 2.96 -61.13
CA LYS A 10 -28.88 1.69 -60.40
C LYS A 10 -27.54 1.60 -59.66
N ARG A 11 -26.57 2.48 -59.94
CA ARG A 11 -25.31 2.58 -59.16
C ARG A 11 -25.45 3.40 -57.87
N ASN A 12 -26.50 4.21 -57.73
CA ASN A 12 -26.74 5.02 -56.53
C ASN A 12 -27.60 4.33 -55.46
N LEU A 13 -28.30 3.24 -55.78
CA LEU A 13 -29.06 2.45 -54.79
C LEU A 13 -28.24 1.32 -54.13
N GLN A 14 -27.03 1.03 -54.59
CA GLN A 14 -26.21 -0.08 -54.08
C GLN A 14 -25.21 0.34 -52.99
N ARG A 15 -25.34 1.55 -52.42
CA ARG A 15 -24.35 2.15 -51.52
C ARG A 15 -24.84 2.54 -50.12
N GLN A 16 -26.00 2.04 -49.70
CA GLN A 16 -26.53 2.24 -48.35
C GLN A 16 -27.10 0.94 -47.75
N THR A 17 -26.38 -0.18 -47.85
CA THR A 17 -26.42 -1.14 -46.74
C THR A 17 -25.55 -0.54 -45.64
N ASN A 18 -26.07 0.49 -44.96
CA ASN A 18 -25.51 0.97 -43.71
C ASN A 18 -25.53 -0.23 -42.77
N ASP A 19 -24.35 -0.82 -42.55
CA ASP A 19 -24.15 -1.84 -41.54
C ASP A 19 -24.47 -1.18 -40.18
N ASP A 20 -25.72 -1.37 -39.76
CA ASP A 20 -26.37 -0.76 -38.60
C ASP A 20 -25.66 -1.11 -37.27
N ARG A 21 -24.72 -2.06 -37.32
CA ARG A 21 -23.77 -2.38 -36.25
C ARG A 21 -22.82 -1.22 -35.90
N SER A 22 -22.71 -0.22 -36.79
CA SER A 22 -22.02 1.04 -36.51
C SER A 22 -22.85 2.05 -35.69
N GLY A 23 -24.13 1.76 -35.41
CA GLY A 23 -25.09 2.68 -34.79
C GLY A 23 -25.04 2.78 -33.26
N LEU A 24 -24.28 1.93 -32.56
CA LEU A 24 -24.21 2.03 -31.09
C LEU A 24 -23.62 3.39 -30.65
N PRO A 25 -24.20 4.08 -29.65
CA PRO A 25 -23.60 5.26 -29.06
C PRO A 25 -22.20 4.98 -28.47
N THR A 26 -21.34 5.99 -28.44
CA THR A 26 -19.94 5.85 -28.00
C THR A 26 -19.85 5.40 -26.54
N GLU A 27 -20.79 5.83 -25.71
CA GLU A 27 -20.91 5.50 -24.29
C GLU A 27 -21.19 3.99 -24.10
N ILE A 28 -22.04 3.42 -24.95
CA ILE A 28 -22.38 1.99 -24.92
C ILE A 28 -21.17 1.16 -25.36
N LEU A 29 -20.48 1.57 -26.43
CA LEU A 29 -19.23 0.92 -26.86
C LEU A 29 -18.15 1.00 -25.78
N MET A 30 -18.04 2.14 -25.09
CA MET A 30 -17.10 2.31 -23.99
C MET A 30 -17.43 1.36 -22.83
N ASP A 31 -18.70 1.22 -22.43
CA ASP A 31 -19.12 0.26 -21.40
C ASP A 31 -18.80 -1.19 -21.81
N ILE A 32 -19.06 -1.56 -23.07
CA ILE A 32 -18.70 -2.88 -23.61
C ILE A 32 -17.18 -3.11 -23.50
N PHE A 33 -16.36 -2.17 -23.97
CA PHE A 33 -14.90 -2.31 -23.91
C PHE A 33 -14.36 -2.31 -22.47
N GLU A 34 -14.95 -1.53 -21.57
CA GLU A 34 -14.60 -1.58 -20.14
C GLU A 34 -14.87 -2.97 -19.55
N ARG A 35 -15.94 -3.66 -19.95
CA ARG A 35 -16.20 -5.06 -19.53
C ARG A 35 -15.20 -6.05 -20.14
N LEU A 36 -14.77 -5.82 -21.38
CA LEU A 36 -13.72 -6.63 -22.04
C LEU A 36 -12.33 -6.41 -21.46
N SER A 37 -12.10 -5.30 -20.72
CA SER A 37 -10.78 -4.96 -20.15
C SER A 37 -10.22 -5.99 -19.16
N SER A 38 -11.02 -6.95 -18.71
CA SER A 38 -10.56 -8.08 -17.89
C SER A 38 -9.47 -8.90 -18.57
N LYS A 39 -9.48 -8.97 -19.91
CA LYS A 39 -8.44 -9.57 -20.76
C LYS A 39 -8.02 -8.57 -21.85
N SER A 40 -6.82 -8.04 -21.73
CA SER A 40 -6.29 -7.04 -22.67
C SER A 40 -6.23 -7.53 -24.13
N SER A 41 -6.10 -8.85 -24.34
CA SER A 41 -6.16 -9.47 -25.67
C SER A 41 -7.45 -9.14 -26.42
N ASP A 42 -8.58 -9.13 -25.72
CA ASP A 42 -9.90 -8.98 -26.32
C ASP A 42 -10.10 -7.54 -26.81
N LEU A 43 -9.56 -6.57 -26.06
CA LEU A 43 -9.48 -5.17 -26.49
C LEU A 43 -8.61 -5.00 -27.75
N VAL A 44 -7.45 -5.68 -27.82
CA VAL A 44 -6.58 -5.62 -29.00
C VAL A 44 -7.28 -6.20 -30.23
N VAL A 45 -8.04 -7.28 -30.08
CA VAL A 45 -8.88 -7.83 -31.16
C VAL A 45 -9.96 -6.83 -31.57
N ALA A 46 -10.68 -6.23 -30.60
CA ALA A 46 -11.68 -5.21 -30.87
C ALA A 46 -11.11 -4.00 -31.61
N MET A 47 -9.90 -3.55 -31.26
CA MET A 47 -9.21 -2.45 -31.93
C MET A 47 -8.90 -2.73 -33.41
N ARG A 48 -8.82 -3.99 -33.83
CA ARG A 48 -8.54 -4.38 -35.23
C ARG A 48 -9.78 -4.38 -36.12
N THR A 49 -10.98 -4.20 -35.57
CA THR A 49 -12.25 -4.29 -36.32
C THR A 49 -12.48 -3.08 -37.23
N CYS A 50 -12.45 -1.87 -36.70
CA CYS A 50 -12.61 -0.63 -37.43
C CYS A 50 -11.97 0.56 -36.71
N LYS A 51 -11.77 1.69 -37.42
CA LYS A 51 -11.16 2.91 -36.85
C LYS A 51 -11.88 3.44 -35.60
N ARG A 52 -13.22 3.42 -35.59
CA ARG A 52 -14.01 3.88 -34.44
C ARG A 52 -13.72 3.05 -33.20
N TRP A 53 -13.73 1.72 -33.35
CA TRP A 53 -13.43 0.79 -32.26
C TRP A 53 -11.96 0.93 -31.83
N TYR A 54 -11.02 1.09 -32.77
CA TYR A 54 -9.62 1.36 -32.45
C TYR A 54 -9.47 2.57 -31.50
N HIS A 55 -10.14 3.68 -31.80
CA HIS A 55 -10.07 4.87 -30.95
C HIS A 55 -10.71 4.67 -29.58
N ILE A 56 -11.93 4.14 -29.51
CA ILE A 56 -12.66 3.97 -28.23
C ILE A 56 -12.02 2.86 -27.37
N ALA A 57 -11.72 1.70 -27.94
CA ALA A 57 -11.04 0.64 -27.20
C ALA A 57 -9.62 1.07 -26.79
N GLY A 58 -8.95 1.92 -27.58
CA GLY A 58 -7.69 2.55 -27.21
C GLY A 58 -7.80 3.40 -25.95
N THR A 59 -8.84 4.23 -25.81
CA THR A 59 -9.01 5.02 -24.57
C THR A 59 -9.20 4.15 -23.35
N VAL A 60 -9.84 2.99 -23.48
CA VAL A 60 -9.99 2.02 -22.38
C VAL A 60 -8.67 1.30 -22.10
N LEU A 61 -7.99 0.79 -23.14
CA LEU A 61 -6.76 0.00 -23.02
C LEU A 61 -5.62 0.81 -22.38
N TYR A 62 -5.44 2.07 -22.78
CA TYR A 62 -4.34 2.91 -22.32
C TYR A 62 -4.68 3.75 -21.08
N ARG A 63 -5.92 3.70 -20.57
CA ARG A 63 -6.32 4.45 -19.37
C ARG A 63 -5.51 4.08 -18.14
N HIS A 64 -5.19 2.80 -18.03
CA HIS A 64 -4.65 2.16 -16.85
C HIS A 64 -3.48 1.26 -17.23
N ILE A 65 -2.27 1.69 -16.93
CA ILE A 65 -1.05 1.03 -17.38
C ILE A 65 -0.28 0.49 -16.19
N SER A 66 0.18 -0.76 -16.31
CA SER A 66 1.13 -1.36 -15.37
C SER A 66 2.38 -1.78 -16.12
N LEU A 67 3.54 -1.36 -15.63
CA LEU A 67 4.85 -1.61 -16.23
C LEU A 67 5.77 -2.27 -15.23
N ASP A 68 6.51 -3.26 -15.70
CA ASP A 68 7.70 -3.76 -15.02
C ASP A 68 8.93 -3.08 -15.62
N SER A 69 9.66 -2.35 -14.78
CA SER A 69 10.92 -1.73 -15.17
C SER A 69 12.04 -2.75 -15.11
N LYS A 70 12.60 -3.06 -16.28
CA LYS A 70 13.68 -4.03 -16.51
C LYS A 70 14.77 -3.34 -17.33
N LEU A 71 16.03 -3.76 -17.18
CA LEU A 71 17.16 -3.11 -17.85
C LEU A 71 17.21 -3.37 -19.37
N ARG A 72 16.65 -4.49 -19.85
CA ARG A 72 16.72 -4.82 -21.27
C ARG A 72 15.89 -3.86 -22.13
N GLU A 73 16.44 -3.47 -23.27
CA GLU A 73 15.81 -2.50 -24.19
C GLU A 73 14.51 -3.00 -24.82
N ASP A 74 14.36 -4.31 -24.96
CA ASP A 74 13.21 -4.97 -25.56
C ASP A 74 12.03 -5.07 -24.59
N THR A 75 12.15 -4.57 -23.36
CA THR A 75 11.12 -4.70 -22.35
C THR A 75 9.93 -3.76 -22.61
N SER A 76 8.76 -4.13 -22.07
CA SER A 76 7.55 -3.31 -22.20
C SER A 76 7.75 -1.90 -21.66
N GLY A 77 8.48 -1.74 -20.54
CA GLY A 77 8.83 -0.44 -19.96
C GLY A 77 9.66 0.43 -20.91
N ALA A 78 10.75 -0.11 -21.46
CA ALA A 78 11.62 0.64 -22.38
C ALA A 78 10.91 1.01 -23.70
N ARG A 79 10.10 0.10 -24.26
CA ARG A 79 9.28 0.40 -25.44
C ARG A 79 8.23 1.47 -25.14
N PHE A 80 7.63 1.39 -23.96
CA PHE A 80 6.63 2.36 -23.51
C PHE A 80 7.24 3.76 -23.36
N GLY A 81 8.39 3.92 -22.70
CA GLY A 81 9.06 5.22 -22.55
C GLY A 81 9.32 5.91 -23.90
N ARG A 82 9.81 5.15 -24.88
CA ARG A 82 10.08 5.63 -26.24
C ARG A 82 8.82 5.90 -27.06
N SER A 83 7.76 5.11 -26.87
CA SER A 83 6.61 5.06 -27.79
C SER A 83 5.28 5.50 -27.19
N ALA A 84 5.25 6.14 -26.02
CA ALA A 84 4.04 6.63 -25.35
C ALA A 84 3.33 7.79 -26.08
N ARG A 85 2.94 7.59 -27.35
CA ARG A 85 2.20 8.55 -28.19
C ARG A 85 0.83 8.89 -27.59
N GLN A 86 0.27 7.99 -26.78
CA GLN A 86 -1.03 8.12 -26.14
C GLN A 86 -0.91 8.52 -24.66
N SER A 87 0.16 9.22 -24.27
CA SER A 87 0.39 9.65 -22.88
C SER A 87 -0.77 10.46 -22.29
N HIS A 88 -1.52 11.18 -23.12
CA HIS A 88 -2.70 11.96 -22.72
C HIS A 88 -3.91 11.10 -22.33
N LEU A 89 -3.97 9.82 -22.71
CA LEU A 89 -5.07 8.91 -22.32
C LEU A 89 -4.83 8.27 -20.95
N ILE A 90 -3.58 8.26 -20.50
CA ILE A 90 -3.16 7.59 -19.27
C ILE A 90 -3.67 8.38 -18.07
N ARG A 91 -4.48 7.73 -17.24
CA ARG A 91 -4.96 8.27 -15.96
C ARG A 91 -4.35 7.59 -14.76
N SER A 92 -3.88 6.35 -14.92
CA SER A 92 -3.26 5.58 -13.85
C SER A 92 -2.03 4.86 -14.38
N LEU A 93 -0.91 5.03 -13.69
CA LEU A 93 0.35 4.36 -14.00
C LEU A 93 0.86 3.64 -12.75
N SER A 94 1.09 2.34 -12.86
CA SER A 94 1.74 1.53 -11.85
C SER A 94 3.07 1.03 -12.39
N VAL A 95 4.17 1.41 -11.73
CA VAL A 95 5.52 0.98 -12.07
C VAL A 95 6.01 0.02 -10.98
N ARG A 96 6.50 -1.14 -11.39
CA ARG A 96 7.22 -2.07 -10.53
C ARG A 96 8.68 -2.16 -10.97
N ILE A 97 9.62 -1.80 -10.11
CA ILE A 97 11.05 -1.96 -10.41
C ILE A 97 11.46 -3.39 -10.06
N THR A 98 12.00 -4.11 -11.03
CA THR A 98 12.41 -5.52 -10.87
C THR A 98 13.75 -5.66 -10.15
N GLN A 99 14.02 -6.83 -9.57
CA GLN A 99 15.29 -7.14 -8.88
C GLN A 99 16.51 -6.89 -9.77
N VAL A 100 16.43 -7.21 -11.07
CA VAL A 100 17.51 -6.95 -12.03
C VAL A 100 17.80 -5.45 -12.17
N HIS A 101 16.75 -4.62 -12.15
CA HIS A 101 16.92 -3.17 -12.24
C HIS A 101 17.42 -2.61 -10.91
N LEU A 102 16.90 -3.08 -9.77
CA LEU A 102 17.41 -2.69 -8.44
C LEU A 102 18.89 -3.02 -8.28
N MET A 103 19.33 -4.21 -8.72
CA MET A 103 20.75 -4.57 -8.78
C MET A 103 21.56 -3.57 -9.61
N GLY A 104 21.01 -3.14 -10.76
CA GLY A 104 21.58 -2.09 -11.60
C GLY A 104 21.84 -0.79 -10.84
N PHE A 105 20.90 -0.35 -9.98
CA PHE A 105 21.11 0.82 -9.13
C PHE A 105 22.20 0.57 -8.08
N SER A 106 22.24 -0.61 -7.45
CA SER A 106 23.25 -0.95 -6.43
C SER A 106 24.67 -0.93 -7.00
N VAL A 107 24.87 -1.38 -8.25
CA VAL A 107 26.17 -1.35 -8.93
C VAL A 107 26.40 -0.05 -9.74
N ARG A 108 25.53 0.94 -9.58
CA ARG A 108 25.57 2.23 -10.28
C ARG A 108 25.66 2.12 -11.82
N SER A 109 24.97 1.14 -12.40
CA SER A 109 24.90 0.94 -13.85
C SER A 109 24.25 2.15 -14.53
N THR A 110 24.92 2.72 -15.53
CA THR A 110 24.40 3.82 -16.36
C THR A 110 23.08 3.46 -17.01
N ASP A 111 22.95 2.23 -17.53
CA ASP A 111 21.73 1.74 -18.17
C ASP A 111 20.52 1.81 -17.22
N ALA A 112 20.70 1.52 -15.94
CA ALA A 112 19.62 1.60 -14.95
C ALA A 112 19.12 3.06 -14.79
N PHE A 113 20.05 4.01 -14.67
CA PHE A 113 19.71 5.43 -14.57
C PHE A 113 19.16 6.02 -15.86
N ASP A 114 19.63 5.58 -17.02
CA ASP A 114 19.11 6.01 -18.32
C ASP A 114 17.65 5.54 -18.50
N ARG A 115 17.34 4.28 -18.13
CA ARG A 115 15.94 3.79 -18.17
C ARG A 115 15.04 4.50 -17.18
N LEU A 116 15.57 4.89 -16.02
CA LEU A 116 14.86 5.74 -15.07
C LEU A 116 14.57 7.13 -15.67
N ALA A 117 15.55 7.75 -16.32
CA ALA A 117 15.39 9.05 -16.97
C ALA A 117 14.33 8.99 -18.07
N GLU A 118 14.35 7.95 -18.91
CA GLU A 118 13.31 7.70 -19.93
C GLU A 118 11.91 7.58 -19.30
N LEU A 119 11.79 6.86 -18.18
CA LEU A 119 10.53 6.75 -17.44
C LEU A 119 10.06 8.11 -16.91
N CYS A 120 10.95 8.88 -16.29
CA CYS A 120 10.66 10.22 -15.77
C CYS A 120 10.17 11.15 -16.89
N GLU A 121 10.83 11.15 -18.05
CA GLU A 121 10.40 11.89 -19.24
C GLU A 121 9.04 11.42 -19.78
N ALA A 122 8.75 10.12 -19.75
CA ALA A 122 7.44 9.62 -20.11
C ALA A 122 6.36 10.10 -19.14
N VAL A 123 6.61 10.06 -17.84
CA VAL A 123 5.67 10.49 -16.79
C VAL A 123 5.35 11.98 -16.89
N ARG A 124 6.34 12.84 -17.13
CA ARG A 124 6.14 14.30 -17.33
C ARG A 124 5.18 14.61 -18.48
N ARG A 125 5.16 13.78 -19.53
CA ARG A 125 4.26 13.93 -20.69
C ARG A 125 2.82 13.48 -20.43
N MET A 126 2.53 12.82 -19.31
CA MET A 126 1.19 12.31 -18.98
C MET A 126 0.32 13.36 -18.28
N LYS A 127 -0.09 14.41 -19.00
CA LYS A 127 -0.83 15.54 -18.43
C LYS A 127 -2.13 15.18 -17.69
N ASN A 128 -2.70 13.99 -17.95
CA ASN A 128 -3.93 13.49 -17.34
C ASN A 128 -3.70 12.40 -16.28
N LEU A 129 -2.46 12.16 -15.86
CA LEU A 129 -2.14 11.15 -14.86
C LEU A 129 -2.69 11.56 -13.50
N GLN A 130 -3.68 10.83 -13.01
CA GLN A 130 -4.33 11.07 -11.72
C GLN A 130 -3.78 10.18 -10.61
N THR A 131 -3.40 8.95 -10.96
CA THR A 131 -2.86 7.98 -10.00
C THR A 131 -1.48 7.52 -10.43
N PHE A 132 -0.53 7.60 -9.51
CA PHE A 132 0.77 6.99 -9.66
C PHE A 132 1.00 5.96 -8.56
N SER A 133 1.53 4.79 -8.94
CA SER A 133 1.96 3.75 -8.01
C SER A 133 3.39 3.32 -8.34
N LEU A 134 4.26 3.33 -7.34
CA LEU A 134 5.61 2.78 -7.41
C LEU A 134 5.70 1.61 -6.44
N SER A 135 6.26 0.50 -6.90
CA SER A 135 6.53 -0.67 -6.08
C SER A 135 7.87 -1.29 -6.47
N PHE A 136 8.45 -2.05 -5.55
CA PHE A 136 9.63 -2.84 -5.81
C PHE A 136 9.28 -4.32 -5.79
N GLU A 137 9.92 -5.09 -6.66
CA GLU A 137 9.83 -6.54 -6.61
C GLU A 137 10.39 -7.02 -5.26
N GLU A 138 9.63 -7.82 -4.53
CA GLU A 138 10.04 -8.34 -3.22
C GLU A 138 11.17 -9.37 -3.43
N SER A 139 12.19 -9.36 -2.57
CA SER A 139 13.20 -10.43 -2.58
C SER A 139 12.58 -11.73 -2.05
N LEU A 140 13.07 -12.86 -2.56
CA LEU A 140 12.67 -14.17 -2.04
C LEU A 140 13.17 -14.29 -0.59
N ASP A 141 12.31 -14.84 0.28
CA ASP A 141 12.19 -14.69 1.75
C ASP A 141 13.45 -14.80 2.66
N HIS A 142 14.68 -14.88 2.13
CA HIS A 142 15.92 -14.96 2.92
C HIS A 142 17.08 -14.11 2.40
N LEU A 143 16.99 -13.58 1.18
CA LEU A 143 18.04 -12.73 0.63
C LEU A 143 17.68 -11.27 0.91
N GLU A 144 18.63 -10.54 1.48
CA GLU A 144 18.57 -9.09 1.51
C GLU A 144 18.41 -8.61 0.06
N GLY A 145 17.22 -8.10 -0.27
CA GLY A 145 16.93 -7.59 -1.60
C GLY A 145 17.81 -6.39 -1.90
N PHE A 146 17.96 -6.06 -3.18
CA PHE A 146 18.66 -4.85 -3.58
C PHE A 146 17.90 -3.61 -3.12
N SER A 147 18.62 -2.68 -2.50
CA SER A 147 18.06 -1.43 -2.04
C SER A 147 18.08 -0.37 -3.13
N VAL A 148 17.10 0.53 -3.11
CA VAL A 148 17.02 1.66 -4.05
C VAL A 148 17.56 2.93 -3.40
N PRO A 149 18.42 3.71 -4.09
CA PRO A 149 18.83 5.03 -3.63
C PRO A 149 17.63 5.98 -3.49
N SER A 150 17.59 6.81 -2.44
CA SER A 150 16.48 7.74 -2.22
C SER A 150 16.34 8.74 -3.39
N ALA A 151 17.47 9.16 -3.96
CA ALA A 151 17.54 10.05 -5.13
C ALA A 151 16.73 9.54 -6.33
N VAL A 152 16.69 8.22 -6.55
CA VAL A 152 15.89 7.61 -7.63
C VAL A 152 14.40 7.86 -7.39
N ILE A 153 13.91 7.63 -6.17
CA ILE A 153 12.50 7.84 -5.83
C ILE A 153 12.16 9.33 -5.90
N VAL A 154 13.02 10.19 -5.36
CA VAL A 154 12.83 11.65 -5.42
C VAL A 154 12.72 12.12 -6.86
N LEU A 155 13.58 11.66 -7.76
CA LEU A 155 13.53 12.01 -9.18
C LEU A 155 12.21 11.59 -9.84
N ILE A 156 11.69 10.41 -9.51
CA ILE A 156 10.38 9.95 -9.98
C ILE A 156 9.27 10.86 -9.45
N LEU A 157 9.27 11.16 -8.15
CA LEU A 157 8.25 12.00 -7.50
C LEU A 157 8.23 13.42 -8.07
N GLN A 158 9.40 14.02 -8.29
CA GLN A 158 9.55 15.34 -8.93
C GLN A 158 9.08 15.35 -10.39
N SER A 159 9.03 14.18 -11.04
CA SER A 159 8.56 14.04 -12.41
C SER A 159 7.04 13.91 -12.52
N LEU A 160 6.33 13.78 -11.39
CA LEU A 160 4.88 13.59 -11.38
C LEU A 160 4.12 14.87 -11.78
N PRO A 161 3.26 14.82 -12.81
CA PRO A 161 2.52 15.99 -13.28
C PRO A 161 1.48 16.47 -12.24
N GLN A 162 1.07 17.74 -12.36
CA GLN A 162 0.14 18.39 -11.42
C GLN A 162 -1.23 17.72 -11.29
N SER A 163 -1.63 16.95 -12.29
CA SER A 163 -2.85 16.14 -12.26
C SER A 163 -2.78 14.95 -11.30
N THR A 164 -1.58 14.59 -10.81
CA THR A 164 -1.41 13.43 -9.92
C THR A 164 -1.94 13.75 -8.53
N ILE A 165 -3.11 13.22 -8.24
CA ILE A 165 -3.85 13.41 -6.98
C ILE A 165 -3.86 12.14 -6.12
N ASN A 166 -3.43 10.99 -6.62
CA ASN A 166 -3.32 9.75 -5.84
C ASN A 166 -1.92 9.18 -5.95
N LEU A 167 -1.29 8.95 -4.81
CA LEU A 167 0.08 8.44 -4.73
C LEU A 167 0.12 7.16 -3.90
N ASN A 168 0.72 6.12 -4.45
CA ASN A 168 1.01 4.89 -3.74
C ASN A 168 2.50 4.54 -3.87
N LEU A 169 3.22 4.51 -2.75
CA LEU A 169 4.63 4.14 -2.70
C LEU A 169 4.78 2.88 -1.85
N ASP A 170 5.21 1.78 -2.47
CA ASP A 170 5.60 0.55 -1.81
C ASP A 170 7.13 0.40 -1.92
N CYS A 171 7.81 1.04 -0.97
CA CYS A 171 9.24 1.32 -0.99
C CYS A 171 9.96 0.78 0.26
N ASP A 172 9.61 -0.42 0.73
CA ASP A 172 10.22 -1.04 1.91
C ASP A 172 11.73 -1.36 1.76
N CYS A 173 12.29 -1.20 0.55
CA CYS A 173 13.69 -1.51 0.22
C CYS A 173 14.52 -0.23 -0.04
N ILE A 174 14.19 0.90 0.57
CA ILE A 174 14.98 2.14 0.41
C ILE A 174 16.31 2.00 1.17
N THR A 175 17.43 2.35 0.53
CA THR A 175 18.72 2.49 1.23
C THR A 175 18.61 3.61 2.25
N ARG A 176 19.21 3.44 3.43
CA ARG A 176 19.39 4.55 4.38
C ARG A 176 19.98 5.76 3.62
N PRO A 177 19.32 6.93 3.65
CA PRO A 177 19.86 8.09 2.95
C PRO A 177 21.19 8.47 3.59
N ASP A 178 22.23 8.67 2.76
CA ASP A 178 23.42 9.39 3.20
C ASP A 178 23.03 10.83 3.50
N LEU A 179 23.85 11.54 4.30
CA LEU A 179 23.61 12.93 4.70
C LEU A 179 23.34 13.88 3.52
N ASP A 180 23.92 13.59 2.35
CA ASP A 180 23.80 14.43 1.16
C ASP A 180 22.70 13.97 0.19
N GLN A 181 22.01 12.86 0.48
CA GLN A 181 20.97 12.35 -0.41
C GLN A 181 19.63 13.05 -0.16
N PRO A 182 18.87 13.36 -1.23
CA PRO A 182 17.57 13.99 -1.06
C PRO A 182 16.58 13.04 -0.37
N HIS A 183 15.69 13.61 0.45
CA HIS A 183 14.74 12.84 1.23
C HIS A 183 13.43 12.58 0.48
N VAL A 184 12.99 11.32 0.48
CA VAL A 184 11.68 10.94 -0.02
C VAL A 184 10.57 11.68 0.74
N CYS A 185 10.73 11.89 2.05
CA CYS A 185 9.79 12.63 2.89
C CYS A 185 9.53 14.05 2.37
N GLN A 186 10.59 14.82 2.04
CA GLN A 186 10.45 16.17 1.49
C GLN A 186 9.79 16.16 0.11
N ALA A 187 10.16 15.21 -0.75
CA ALA A 187 9.53 15.07 -2.06
C ALA A 187 8.04 14.73 -1.95
N VAL A 188 7.65 13.85 -1.01
CA VAL A 188 6.23 13.55 -0.72
C VAL A 188 5.54 14.77 -0.11
N SER A 189 6.17 15.46 0.83
CA SER A 189 5.69 16.69 1.47
C SER A 189 5.30 17.72 0.41
N ALA A 190 6.16 17.97 -0.57
CA ALA A 190 5.88 18.89 -1.68
C ALA A 190 4.63 18.50 -2.52
N LEU A 191 4.26 17.22 -2.54
CA LEU A 191 3.08 16.73 -3.25
C LEU A 191 1.81 16.78 -2.39
N LEU A 192 1.91 16.74 -1.07
CA LEU A 192 0.74 16.64 -0.17
C LEU A 192 -0.39 17.64 -0.46
N PRO A 193 -0.13 18.94 -0.73
CA PRO A 193 -1.22 19.91 -0.91
C PRO A 193 -2.19 19.54 -2.04
N ARG A 194 -1.71 18.84 -3.09
CA ARG A 194 -2.53 18.42 -4.23
C ARG A 194 -3.07 17.01 -4.14
N LEU A 195 -2.53 16.17 -3.26
CA LEU A 195 -2.96 14.78 -3.14
C LEU A 195 -4.34 14.71 -2.47
N ARG A 196 -5.18 13.78 -2.95
CA ARG A 196 -6.41 13.32 -2.31
C ARG A 196 -6.22 12.00 -1.58
N SER A 197 -5.38 11.12 -2.12
CA SER A 197 -5.07 9.83 -1.51
C SER A 197 -3.56 9.62 -1.45
N LEU A 198 -3.08 9.20 -0.28
CA LEU A 198 -1.69 8.84 -0.05
C LEU A 198 -1.62 7.46 0.60
N ARG A 199 -0.97 6.51 -0.07
CA ARG A 199 -0.55 5.22 0.51
C ARG A 199 0.96 5.17 0.53
N LEU A 200 1.54 5.06 1.72
CA LEU A 200 2.98 4.92 1.91
C LEU A 200 3.26 3.63 2.65
N ARG A 201 4.17 2.85 2.11
CA ARG A 201 4.75 1.68 2.73
C ARG A 201 6.26 1.82 2.61
N THR A 202 6.89 2.20 3.71
CA THR A 202 8.31 2.53 3.79
C THR A 202 8.83 2.24 5.19
N SER A 203 10.10 1.87 5.27
CA SER A 203 10.84 1.70 6.53
C SER A 203 11.36 3.03 7.10
N HIS A 204 11.47 4.08 6.28
CA HIS A 204 12.07 5.36 6.66
C HIS A 204 11.09 6.50 6.45
N LEU A 205 10.78 7.20 7.55
CA LEU A 205 10.00 8.44 7.58
C LEU A 205 10.59 9.39 8.61
N CYS A 206 10.52 10.69 8.33
CA CYS A 206 10.87 11.76 9.26
C CYS A 206 9.74 12.80 9.32
N SER A 207 9.84 13.75 10.25
CA SER A 207 8.85 14.82 10.45
C SER A 207 8.66 15.71 9.22
N GLU A 208 9.67 15.82 8.36
CA GLU A 208 9.63 16.61 7.13
C GLU A 208 8.58 16.13 6.11
N ILE A 209 7.98 14.95 6.29
CA ILE A 209 6.91 14.49 5.41
C ILE A 209 5.71 15.45 5.41
N PHE A 210 5.50 16.22 6.49
CA PHE A 210 4.40 17.19 6.58
C PHE A 210 4.85 18.65 6.58
N SER A 211 6.12 18.93 6.25
CA SER A 211 6.64 20.30 6.33
C SER A 211 5.88 21.29 5.45
N SER A 212 5.37 20.87 4.30
CA SER A 212 4.55 21.71 3.40
C SER A 212 3.19 22.10 3.97
N LEU A 213 2.73 21.40 5.00
CA LEU A 213 1.46 21.64 5.69
C LEU A 213 1.64 22.45 6.97
N SER A 214 2.88 22.64 7.44
CA SER A 214 3.15 23.40 8.66
C SER A 214 2.79 24.88 8.47
N PRO A 215 2.09 25.51 9.43
CA PRO A 215 1.79 26.94 9.39
C PRO A 215 3.03 27.84 9.32
N GLU A 216 4.17 27.34 9.83
CA GLU A 216 5.45 28.06 9.88
C GLU A 216 6.20 28.04 8.55
N ALA A 217 5.78 27.20 7.59
CA ALA A 217 6.45 27.04 6.32
C ALA A 217 6.22 28.20 5.34
N THR A 218 5.42 29.21 5.69
CA THR A 218 5.38 30.46 4.93
C THR A 218 6.61 31.30 5.28
N PRO A 219 7.60 31.41 4.37
CA PRO A 219 8.79 32.22 4.64
C PRO A 219 8.36 33.65 4.95
N TYR A 220 9.09 34.28 5.86
CA TYR A 220 8.95 35.65 6.40
C TYR A 220 9.02 36.78 5.35
N GLN A 221 8.82 36.48 4.07
CA GLN A 221 9.17 37.32 2.93
C GLN A 221 8.16 38.40 2.54
N GLU A 222 7.04 38.56 3.24
CA GLU A 222 6.04 39.60 2.91
C GLU A 222 5.62 40.41 4.14
N LEU A 223 6.57 41.18 4.69
CA LEU A 223 6.27 42.32 5.60
C LEU A 223 5.79 43.57 4.84
N THR A 224 5.57 43.48 3.53
CA THR A 224 5.18 44.61 2.69
C THR A 224 3.92 44.27 1.86
N GLY A 225 2.74 44.42 2.47
CA GLY A 225 1.48 44.55 1.73
C GLY A 225 0.44 43.46 2.05
N PHE A 226 -0.68 43.89 2.63
CA PHE A 226 -1.81 43.10 3.14
C PHE A 226 -2.61 42.31 2.07
N SER A 227 -1.97 41.42 1.32
CA SER A 227 -2.71 40.41 0.54
C SER A 227 -2.85 39.16 1.40
N LYS A 228 -4.07 38.89 1.89
CA LYS A 228 -4.41 37.61 2.52
C LYS A 228 -4.31 36.52 1.45
N SER A 229 -3.10 36.03 1.18
CA SER A 229 -2.93 34.90 0.28
C SER A 229 -3.70 33.72 0.86
N LYS A 230 -4.65 33.23 0.08
CA LYS A 230 -5.52 32.12 0.47
C LYS A 230 -4.60 30.92 0.67
N ARG A 231 -4.33 30.54 1.93
CA ARG A 231 -3.52 29.38 2.26
C ARG A 231 -4.03 28.19 1.44
N ASN A 232 -3.13 27.52 0.73
CA ASN A 232 -3.45 26.34 -0.06
C ASN A 232 -3.78 25.20 0.90
N ALA A 233 -5.05 25.11 1.30
CA ALA A 233 -5.53 24.00 2.10
C ALA A 233 -5.29 22.69 1.36
N SER A 234 -4.82 21.68 2.08
CA SER A 234 -4.58 20.36 1.52
C SER A 234 -5.88 19.72 1.02
N SER A 235 -5.83 19.10 -0.16
CA SER A 235 -6.94 18.31 -0.72
C SER A 235 -6.96 16.87 -0.21
N LEU A 236 -6.12 16.52 0.76
CA LEU A 236 -5.90 15.16 1.21
C LEU A 236 -7.12 14.62 1.96
N GLU A 237 -7.73 13.57 1.41
CA GLU A 237 -8.92 12.92 1.94
C GLU A 237 -8.59 11.62 2.69
N TYR A 238 -7.61 10.85 2.19
CA TYR A 238 -7.28 9.51 2.68
C TYR A 238 -5.77 9.32 2.82
N VAL A 239 -5.34 8.80 3.97
CA VAL A 239 -3.93 8.53 4.26
C VAL A 239 -3.74 7.15 4.88
N VAL A 240 -2.93 6.31 4.25
CA VAL A 240 -2.45 5.05 4.83
C VAL A 240 -0.94 5.10 4.88
N ILE A 241 -0.38 5.09 6.08
CA ILE A 241 1.05 5.02 6.28
C ILE A 241 1.37 3.73 7.00
N ARG A 242 2.13 2.86 6.35
CA ARG A 242 2.65 1.64 6.93
C ARG A 242 4.13 1.81 7.21
N MET A 243 4.47 1.66 8.49
CA MET A 243 5.82 1.70 9.00
C MET A 243 6.28 0.29 9.31
N ILE A 244 7.20 -0.23 8.51
CA ILE A 244 7.92 -1.45 8.87
C ILE A 244 9.14 -1.04 9.68
N ALA A 245 8.94 -0.88 10.99
CA ALA A 245 10.06 -0.89 11.91
C ALA A 245 10.61 -2.32 11.93
N ARG A 246 11.78 -2.53 11.33
CA ARG A 246 12.57 -3.71 11.64
C ARG A 246 13.25 -3.43 12.98
N PRO A 247 13.22 -4.36 13.95
CA PRO A 247 14.14 -4.30 15.05
C PRO A 247 15.49 -4.56 14.40
N GLU A 248 16.23 -3.49 14.12
CA GLU A 248 17.64 -3.63 13.82
C GLU A 248 18.23 -4.49 14.93
N CYS A 249 19.02 -5.50 14.55
CA CYS A 249 19.68 -6.43 15.47
C CYS A 249 20.16 -5.67 16.71
N ALA A 250 20.09 -6.28 17.90
CA ALA A 250 20.38 -5.66 19.21
C ALA A 250 21.73 -4.88 19.37
N HIS A 251 22.50 -4.71 18.30
CA HIS A 251 23.73 -3.95 18.19
C HIS A 251 23.62 -2.66 17.35
N LEU A 252 22.50 -2.40 16.68
CA LEU A 252 22.18 -1.13 16.04
C LEU A 252 20.72 -0.85 16.40
N VAL A 253 20.49 0.06 17.32
CA VAL A 253 19.13 0.48 17.64
C VAL A 253 18.73 1.46 16.53
N HIS A 254 17.42 1.55 16.23
CA HIS A 254 16.75 2.62 15.48
C HIS A 254 16.40 2.31 14.02
N THR A 255 15.13 2.47 13.62
CA THR A 255 14.85 2.70 12.20
C THR A 255 15.70 3.88 11.75
N PRO A 256 16.51 3.78 10.69
CA PRO A 256 17.48 4.80 10.41
C PRO A 256 16.72 6.05 10.02
N LEU A 257 16.86 7.05 10.87
CA LEU A 257 16.31 8.37 10.70
C LEU A 257 16.79 8.92 9.37
N CYS A 258 15.95 9.72 8.71
CA CYS A 258 16.38 10.47 7.56
C CYS A 258 17.57 11.38 7.90
N TYR A 259 17.64 11.93 9.13
CA TYR A 259 18.73 12.78 9.58
C TYR A 259 19.39 12.26 10.88
N PRO A 260 20.72 12.40 11.03
CA PRO A 260 21.38 12.30 12.33
C PRO A 260 20.88 13.41 13.25
N GLY A 261 20.21 13.03 14.35
CA GLY A 261 19.70 13.96 15.36
C GLY A 261 18.18 14.11 15.41
N ASP A 262 17.45 13.66 14.38
CA ASP A 262 15.98 13.60 14.45
C ASP A 262 15.54 12.59 15.51
N LYS A 263 14.43 12.85 16.20
CA LYS A 263 13.82 11.85 17.07
C LYS A 263 13.11 10.81 16.22
N LEU A 264 13.20 9.55 16.62
CA LEU A 264 12.47 8.45 15.99
C LEU A 264 10.99 8.79 15.87
N LEU A 265 10.50 8.83 14.64
CA LEU A 265 9.09 9.04 14.39
C LEU A 265 8.35 7.74 14.66
N HIS A 266 7.97 7.53 15.92
CA HIS A 266 7.14 6.40 16.30
C HIS A 266 5.76 6.54 15.66
N GLY A 267 5.13 5.42 15.29
CA GLY A 267 3.80 5.43 14.70
C GLY A 267 2.75 6.19 15.54
N ALA A 268 2.89 6.19 16.87
CA ALA A 268 2.07 7.01 17.78
C ALA A 268 2.26 8.51 17.54
N LYS A 269 3.52 8.98 17.50
CA LYS A 269 3.81 10.40 17.25
C LYS A 269 3.37 10.83 15.86
N LEU A 270 3.58 9.98 14.85
CA LEU A 270 3.12 10.24 13.48
C LEU A 270 1.58 10.39 13.40
N ALA A 271 0.84 9.49 14.05
CA ALA A 271 -0.62 9.57 14.13
C ALA A 271 -1.08 10.83 14.88
N SER A 272 -0.45 11.17 16.01
CA SER A 272 -0.72 12.42 16.73
C SER A 272 -0.45 13.65 15.86
N THR A 273 0.67 13.71 15.14
CA THR A 273 0.97 14.83 14.24
C THR A 273 -0.06 14.97 13.12
N LEU A 274 -0.56 13.87 12.55
CA LEU A 274 -1.65 13.93 11.57
C LEU A 274 -2.94 14.48 12.18
N GLN A 275 -3.26 14.10 13.42
CA GLN A 275 -4.41 14.65 14.13
C GLN A 275 -4.21 16.13 14.49
N ASP A 276 -3.04 16.53 14.97
CA ASP A 276 -2.72 17.94 15.25
C ASP A 276 -2.90 18.80 13.98
N LEU A 277 -2.44 18.31 12.82
CA LEU A 277 -2.63 18.98 11.52
C LEU A 277 -4.10 19.04 11.10
N TYR A 278 -4.89 18.02 11.42
CA TYR A 278 -6.34 18.03 11.20
C TYR A 278 -7.03 19.08 12.09
N ASP A 279 -6.70 19.09 13.38
CA ASP A 279 -7.31 19.96 14.39
C ASP A 279 -7.02 21.45 14.14
N VAL A 280 -5.83 21.79 13.63
CA VAL A 280 -5.50 23.17 13.20
C VAL A 280 -6.05 23.54 11.82
N GLY A 281 -6.77 22.63 11.16
CA GLY A 281 -7.39 22.85 9.86
C GLY A 281 -6.44 22.82 8.66
N ALA A 282 -5.22 22.29 8.81
CA ALA A 282 -4.28 22.11 7.69
C ALA A 282 -4.73 20.99 6.73
N LEU A 283 -5.53 20.03 7.24
CA LEU A 283 -6.07 18.89 6.50
C LEU A 283 -7.62 18.88 6.51
N PRO A 284 -8.29 19.92 5.99
CA PRO A 284 -9.74 20.08 6.16
C PRO A 284 -10.58 19.03 5.41
N SER A 285 -10.00 18.38 4.41
CA SER A 285 -10.66 17.33 3.62
C SER A 285 -10.42 15.92 4.17
N LEU A 286 -9.57 15.77 5.19
CA LEU A 286 -9.17 14.46 5.69
C LEU A 286 -10.35 13.76 6.36
N ARG A 287 -10.70 12.59 5.81
CA ARG A 287 -11.82 11.77 6.28
C ARG A 287 -11.35 10.63 7.15
N GLU A 288 -10.25 10.01 6.75
CA GLU A 288 -9.73 8.82 7.40
C GLU A 288 -8.22 8.73 7.24
N PHE A 289 -7.53 8.32 8.30
CA PHE A 289 -6.16 7.86 8.19
C PHE A 289 -5.87 6.64 9.04
N ALA A 290 -4.83 5.89 8.63
CA ALA A 290 -4.27 4.80 9.41
C ALA A 290 -2.74 4.84 9.39
N VAL A 291 -2.13 4.75 10.57
CA VAL A 291 -0.70 4.52 10.77
C VAL A 291 -0.49 3.11 11.31
N ILE A 292 0.02 2.22 10.45
CA ILE A 292 0.21 0.79 10.76
C ILE A 292 1.68 0.56 11.10
N GLY A 293 1.96 0.29 12.37
CA GLY A 293 3.30 -0.04 12.85
C GLY A 293 3.43 -1.51 13.21
N LYS A 294 4.53 -2.13 12.82
CA LYS A 294 4.98 -3.41 13.39
C LYS A 294 5.74 -3.14 14.70
N VAL A 295 5.43 -3.86 15.77
CA VAL A 295 6.13 -3.78 17.06
C VAL A 295 6.51 -5.19 17.47
N ASP A 296 7.80 -5.44 17.61
CA ASP A 296 8.29 -6.73 18.11
C ASP A 296 8.25 -6.73 19.66
N ALA A 297 7.90 -7.88 20.22
CA ALA A 297 7.78 -8.06 21.65
C ALA A 297 9.17 -8.09 22.31
N PRO A 298 9.32 -7.51 23.51
CA PRO A 298 10.50 -7.74 24.32
C PRO A 298 10.53 -9.21 24.75
N SER A 299 11.71 -9.84 24.68
CA SER A 299 11.90 -11.22 25.12
C SER A 299 11.64 -11.36 26.61
N THR A 300 10.87 -12.39 26.98
CA THR A 300 10.67 -12.82 28.37
C THR A 300 11.19 -14.24 28.54
N LEU A 301 11.47 -14.63 29.79
CA LEU A 301 11.92 -16.00 30.09
C LEU A 301 10.87 -17.03 29.63
N GLN A 302 9.59 -16.71 29.82
CA GLN A 302 8.44 -17.55 29.47
C GLN A 302 8.08 -17.48 27.97
N ASN A 303 8.60 -16.50 27.24
CA ASN A 303 8.23 -16.19 25.86
C ASN A 303 6.70 -15.98 25.69
N ASP A 304 6.08 -15.34 26.67
CA ASP A 304 4.64 -15.04 26.77
C ASP A 304 4.27 -13.70 26.11
N ASN A 305 5.25 -12.91 25.71
CA ASN A 305 5.05 -11.70 24.92
C ASN A 305 4.92 -12.00 23.43
N TRP A 306 4.03 -11.28 22.76
CA TRP A 306 3.72 -11.44 21.34
C TRP A 306 4.09 -10.21 20.55
N ASN A 307 4.66 -10.42 19.35
CA ASN A 307 4.78 -9.34 18.38
C ASN A 307 3.38 -8.86 18.01
N VAL A 308 3.24 -7.57 17.71
CA VAL A 308 1.95 -6.97 17.36
C VAL A 308 2.05 -6.09 16.14
N PHE A 309 0.93 -5.96 15.43
CA PHE A 309 0.67 -4.80 14.59
C PHE A 309 -0.17 -3.81 15.38
N LYS A 310 0.29 -2.56 15.48
CA LYS A 310 -0.49 -1.46 16.04
C LYS A 310 -1.00 -0.59 14.91
N ILE A 311 -2.31 -0.58 14.72
CA ILE A 311 -3.02 0.19 13.70
C ILE A 311 -3.63 1.39 14.41
N ARG A 312 -3.07 2.57 14.18
CA ARG A 312 -3.55 3.83 14.77
C ARG A 312 -4.40 4.54 13.76
N THR A 313 -5.71 4.54 14.00
CA THR A 313 -6.69 5.00 13.03
C THR A 313 -7.40 6.23 13.56
N PHE A 314 -7.68 7.15 12.65
CA PHE A 314 -8.59 8.24 12.88
C PHE A 314 -9.69 8.12 11.86
N ALA A 315 -10.89 7.81 12.32
CA ALA A 315 -12.08 7.76 11.50
C ALA A 315 -13.16 8.55 12.23
N ARG A 316 -13.81 9.48 11.52
CA ARG A 316 -14.92 10.29 12.06
C ARG A 316 -14.58 11.12 13.29
N GLY A 317 -13.35 11.62 13.40
CA GLY A 317 -12.97 12.39 14.59
C GLY A 317 -12.57 11.54 15.80
N VAL A 318 -12.65 10.20 15.71
CA VAL A 318 -12.34 9.31 16.83
C VAL A 318 -10.96 8.69 16.62
N PRO A 319 -9.96 9.04 17.44
CA PRO A 319 -8.66 8.39 17.41
C PRO A 319 -8.72 7.05 18.17
N GLU A 320 -8.20 6.00 17.56
CA GLU A 320 -8.20 4.65 18.14
C GLU A 320 -6.89 3.92 17.79
N THR A 321 -6.50 2.97 18.64
CA THR A 321 -5.42 2.03 18.37
C THR A 321 -5.94 0.60 18.46
N ILE A 322 -5.73 -0.16 17.39
CA ILE A 322 -6.01 -1.60 17.34
C ILE A 322 -4.68 -2.33 17.40
N THR A 323 -4.56 -3.23 18.37
CA THR A 323 -3.39 -4.06 18.60
C THR A 323 -3.72 -5.49 18.20
N LEU A 324 -3.08 -5.98 17.13
CA LEU A 324 -3.26 -7.32 16.57
C LEU A 324 -2.02 -8.18 16.83
N PRO A 325 -2.08 -9.17 17.73
CA PRO A 325 -0.99 -10.10 17.94
C PRO A 325 -0.68 -10.90 16.68
N TRP A 326 0.59 -11.14 16.42
CA TRP A 326 1.02 -11.97 15.30
C TRP A 326 2.28 -12.75 15.67
N CYS A 327 2.51 -13.85 14.98
CA CYS A 327 3.77 -14.59 15.07
C CYS A 327 4.12 -15.26 13.75
N ALA A 328 5.42 -15.48 13.54
CA ALA A 328 5.85 -16.45 12.54
C ALA A 328 5.62 -17.85 13.10
N ARG A 329 5.19 -18.80 12.26
CA ARG A 329 5.03 -20.21 12.66
C ARG A 329 6.35 -20.85 13.17
N GLY A 330 7.50 -20.30 12.80
CA GLY A 330 8.81 -20.92 12.99
C GLY A 330 9.07 -22.05 11.97
N GLY A 331 10.33 -22.35 11.71
CA GLY A 331 10.74 -23.35 10.70
C GLY A 331 10.83 -22.79 9.26
N SER A 332 10.86 -23.68 8.26
CA SER A 332 11.06 -23.34 6.84
C SER A 332 9.82 -22.79 6.13
N SER A 333 8.70 -22.57 6.83
CA SER A 333 7.45 -22.14 6.22
C SER A 333 7.26 -20.62 6.33
N SER A 334 7.02 -19.94 5.20
CA SER A 334 6.64 -18.51 5.09
C SER A 334 5.23 -18.20 5.61
N LEU A 335 4.73 -18.95 6.60
CA LEU A 335 3.37 -18.83 7.13
C LEU A 335 3.37 -18.03 8.44
N TYR A 336 2.54 -17.01 8.48
CA TYR A 336 2.39 -16.09 9.60
C TYR A 336 0.98 -16.18 10.15
N MET A 337 0.86 -16.22 11.47
CA MET A 337 -0.41 -16.10 12.19
C MET A 337 -0.63 -14.64 12.55
N ILE A 338 -1.86 -14.15 12.38
CA ILE A 338 -2.35 -12.91 12.98
C ILE A 338 -3.68 -13.18 13.69
N ARG A 339 -3.86 -12.63 14.88
CA ARG A 339 -5.09 -12.76 15.67
C ARG A 339 -5.86 -11.46 15.65
N ASP A 340 -7.16 -11.54 15.36
CA ASP A 340 -8.11 -10.46 15.53
C ASP A 340 -9.25 -10.86 16.48
N GLY A 341 -10.31 -10.06 16.57
CA GLY A 341 -11.46 -10.36 17.43
C GLY A 341 -12.30 -11.56 16.99
N SER A 342 -12.09 -12.08 15.77
CA SER A 342 -12.82 -13.23 15.23
C SER A 342 -12.03 -14.54 15.29
N GLY A 343 -10.71 -14.48 15.49
CA GLY A 343 -9.86 -15.65 15.69
C GLY A 343 -8.48 -15.52 15.07
N ASP A 344 -7.88 -16.67 14.78
CA ASP A 344 -6.55 -16.81 14.20
C ASP A 344 -6.60 -16.99 12.68
N TRP A 345 -5.84 -16.15 11.99
CA TRP A 345 -5.76 -16.10 10.54
C TRP A 345 -4.33 -16.29 10.06
N PHE A 346 -4.18 -16.94 8.90
CA PHE A 346 -2.88 -17.31 8.36
C PHE A 346 -2.69 -16.89 6.92
N GLY A 347 -1.48 -16.48 6.57
CA GLY A 347 -1.09 -16.23 5.19
C GLY A 347 0.42 -16.06 5.06
N SER A 348 0.87 -15.75 3.85
CA SER A 348 2.21 -15.19 3.68
C SER A 348 2.35 -13.88 4.44
N PHE A 349 3.57 -13.44 4.75
CA PHE A 349 3.78 -12.12 5.36
C PHE A 349 3.14 -11.01 4.50
N ARG A 350 3.24 -11.15 3.18
CA ARG A 350 2.61 -10.24 2.22
C ARG A 350 1.09 -10.25 2.33
N ASP A 351 0.45 -11.41 2.39
CA ASP A 351 -1.00 -11.50 2.50
C ASP A 351 -1.50 -10.91 3.82
N MET A 352 -0.86 -11.28 4.94
CA MET A 352 -1.15 -10.73 6.26
C MET A 352 -1.06 -9.20 6.24
N THR A 353 0.02 -8.68 5.66
CA THR A 353 0.26 -7.26 5.75
C THR A 353 -0.52 -6.42 4.75
N ASN A 354 -0.93 -7.00 3.62
CA ASN A 354 -1.97 -6.42 2.78
C ASN A 354 -3.33 -6.43 3.48
N ALA A 355 -3.61 -7.44 4.31
CA ALA A 355 -4.87 -7.52 5.05
C ALA A 355 -4.99 -6.44 6.15
N LEU A 356 -3.86 -5.99 6.71
CA LEU A 356 -3.81 -4.94 7.74
C LEU A 356 -4.33 -3.58 7.27
N GLU A 357 -4.26 -3.29 5.97
CA GLU A 357 -4.76 -2.04 5.37
C GLU A 357 -6.30 -1.94 5.41
N GLY A 358 -6.96 -3.03 5.80
CA GLY A 358 -8.37 -3.05 6.16
C GLY A 358 -9.29 -2.46 5.09
N PRO A 359 -10.23 -1.58 5.45
CA PRO A 359 -11.13 -0.97 4.49
C PRO A 359 -10.34 -0.15 3.46
N LEU A 360 -9.33 0.63 3.86
CA LEU A 360 -8.59 1.53 2.99
C LEU A 360 -7.82 0.86 1.83
N ILE A 361 -7.82 -0.49 1.75
CA ILE A 361 -7.46 -1.23 0.54
C ILE A 361 -8.30 -0.79 -0.68
N TRP A 362 -9.50 -0.24 -0.48
CA TRP A 362 -10.32 0.32 -1.58
C TRP A 362 -9.71 1.56 -2.23
N THR A 363 -8.71 2.20 -1.62
CA THR A 363 -7.82 3.19 -2.29
C THR A 363 -6.93 2.55 -3.37
N ARG A 364 -7.28 1.35 -3.87
CA ARG A 364 -6.96 0.86 -5.21
C ARG A 364 -7.47 1.84 -6.28
N VAL A 365 -6.83 3.00 -6.36
CA VAL A 365 -6.93 3.94 -7.48
C VAL A 365 -6.14 3.44 -8.71
N GLY A 366 -5.76 2.15 -8.70
CA GLY A 366 -5.24 1.41 -9.83
C GLY A 366 -6.34 0.82 -10.74
N ILE A 367 -5.90 0.08 -11.75
CA ILE A 367 -6.62 -0.45 -12.94
C ILE A 367 -8.01 -1.06 -12.69
N LYS A 368 -8.34 -1.43 -11.44
CA LYS A 368 -9.62 -2.03 -11.05
C LYS A 368 -10.17 -1.36 -9.78
N ALA A 369 -10.36 -0.04 -9.82
CA ALA A 369 -11.24 0.60 -8.84
C ALA A 369 -12.60 -0.11 -8.92
N LEU A 370 -12.97 -0.85 -7.87
CA LEU A 370 -14.27 -1.50 -7.77
C LEU A 370 -15.31 -0.38 -7.82
N ARG A 371 -16.01 -0.24 -8.96
CA ARG A 371 -17.04 0.78 -9.20
C ARG A 371 -18.24 0.73 -8.23
N TYR A 372 -18.27 -0.21 -7.29
CA TYR A 372 -19.41 -0.47 -6.42
C TYR A 372 -18.99 -0.93 -5.02
N LEU A 373 -18.32 -0.08 -4.26
CA LEU A 373 -18.53 -0.13 -2.81
C LEU A 373 -19.65 0.87 -2.51
N LYS A 374 -20.76 0.36 -1.97
CA LYS A 374 -21.89 1.20 -1.58
C LYS A 374 -21.38 2.21 -0.53
N PRO A 375 -21.70 3.51 -0.66
CA PRO A 375 -21.31 4.53 0.32
C PRO A 375 -21.69 4.17 1.77
N TYR A 376 -22.70 3.33 1.96
CA TYR A 376 -23.18 2.86 3.26
C TYR A 376 -22.35 1.75 3.92
N GLU A 377 -21.41 1.10 3.23
CA GLU A 377 -20.48 0.13 3.85
C GLU A 377 -19.20 0.80 4.38
N MET A 378 -19.05 2.12 4.20
CA MET A 378 -17.94 2.90 4.78
C MET A 378 -18.09 3.08 6.30
N HIS A 379 -18.97 2.30 6.93
CA HIS A 379 -19.35 2.48 8.32
C HIS A 379 -18.65 1.55 9.33
N ASN A 380 -17.75 0.69 8.88
CA ASN A 380 -17.22 -0.35 9.75
C ASN A 380 -16.02 0.13 10.57
N ASP A 381 -15.95 -0.35 11.81
CA ASP A 381 -14.71 -0.45 12.57
C ASP A 381 -13.59 -0.99 11.66
N TRP A 382 -12.36 -0.53 11.89
CA TRP A 382 -11.22 -1.03 11.14
C TRP A 382 -11.06 -2.54 11.38
N GLN A 383 -11.30 -3.32 10.33
CA GLN A 383 -11.29 -4.77 10.38
C GLN A 383 -10.19 -5.35 9.49
N LEU A 384 -9.58 -6.44 9.98
CA LEU A 384 -8.62 -7.21 9.21
C LEU A 384 -9.32 -7.87 8.02
N ARG A 385 -8.74 -7.76 6.82
CA ARG A 385 -9.33 -8.35 5.63
C ARG A 385 -8.97 -9.83 5.47
N HIS A 386 -9.93 -10.73 5.69
CA HIS A 386 -9.68 -12.18 5.64
C HIS A 386 -9.63 -12.81 4.25
N SER A 387 -9.96 -12.10 3.17
CA SER A 387 -10.14 -12.70 1.82
C SER A 387 -8.94 -13.45 1.24
N ARG A 388 -7.74 -13.25 1.80
CA ARG A 388 -6.50 -13.95 1.41
C ARG A 388 -5.86 -14.73 2.56
N LEU A 389 -6.53 -14.78 3.70
CA LEU A 389 -6.06 -15.48 4.88
C LEU A 389 -6.88 -16.75 5.07
N ALA A 390 -6.22 -17.79 5.56
CA ALA A 390 -6.85 -19.04 5.92
C ALA A 390 -7.13 -19.07 7.43
N PRO A 391 -8.31 -19.51 7.88
CA PRO A 391 -8.61 -19.64 9.31
C PRO A 391 -7.81 -20.80 9.93
N ARG A 392 -7.61 -20.74 11.26
CA ARG A 392 -6.94 -21.76 12.10
C ARG A 392 -7.28 -23.19 11.70
N ASP A 393 -8.56 -23.56 11.64
CA ASP A 393 -8.97 -24.94 11.38
C ASP A 393 -8.54 -25.45 10.01
N THR A 394 -8.58 -24.58 9.00
CA THR A 394 -8.10 -24.92 7.65
C THR A 394 -6.61 -25.20 7.65
N VAL A 395 -5.85 -24.42 8.41
CA VAL A 395 -4.39 -24.50 8.49
C VAL A 395 -3.94 -25.71 9.32
N ILE A 396 -4.60 -25.98 10.44
CA ILE A 396 -4.41 -27.20 11.24
C ILE A 396 -4.66 -28.43 10.35
N LYS A 397 -5.81 -28.48 9.67
CA LYS A 397 -6.18 -29.61 8.82
C LYS A 397 -5.22 -29.82 7.65
N LYS A 398 -4.74 -28.74 7.01
CA LYS A 398 -3.88 -28.84 5.83
C LYS A 398 -2.41 -29.06 6.14
N PHE A 399 -1.92 -28.49 7.23
CA PHE A 399 -0.47 -28.40 7.49
C PHE A 399 -0.03 -28.94 8.86
N GLY A 400 -0.96 -29.48 9.65
CA GLY A 400 -0.68 -30.02 10.99
C GLY A 400 -0.06 -28.99 11.94
N VAL A 401 -0.40 -27.71 11.79
CA VAL A 401 0.19 -26.63 12.60
C VAL A 401 -0.32 -26.74 14.03
N SER A 402 0.58 -26.56 15.00
CA SER A 402 0.22 -26.47 16.42
C SER A 402 1.07 -25.37 17.07
N PHE A 403 0.43 -24.47 17.81
CA PHE A 403 1.10 -23.46 18.62
C PHE A 403 1.01 -23.84 20.09
N ARG A 404 2.02 -23.45 20.87
CA ARG A 404 1.97 -23.56 22.33
C ARG A 404 0.75 -22.84 22.90
N LEU A 405 0.45 -21.64 22.37
CA LEU A 405 -0.74 -20.87 22.73
C LEU A 405 -2.00 -21.73 22.65
N TRP A 406 -2.20 -22.41 21.52
CA TRP A 406 -3.39 -23.23 21.29
C TRP A 406 -3.50 -24.38 22.27
N LYS A 407 -2.39 -25.04 22.60
CA LYS A 407 -2.41 -26.09 23.63
C LYS A 407 -2.82 -25.55 25.00
N HIS A 408 -2.35 -24.35 25.34
CA HIS A 408 -2.74 -23.68 26.59
C HIS A 408 -4.23 -23.27 26.57
N GLU A 409 -4.73 -22.77 25.44
CA GLU A 409 -6.15 -22.42 25.26
C GLU A 409 -7.05 -23.65 25.33
N ASP A 410 -6.65 -24.76 24.69
CA ASP A 410 -7.39 -26.02 24.74
C ASP A 410 -7.40 -26.59 26.17
N ALA A 411 -6.29 -26.48 26.92
CA ALA A 411 -6.19 -26.95 28.30
C ALA A 411 -7.00 -26.10 29.31
N THR A 412 -7.09 -24.79 29.07
CA THR A 412 -7.80 -23.85 29.95
C THR A 412 -9.25 -23.61 29.54
N SER A 413 -9.62 -23.99 28.31
CA SER A 413 -10.88 -23.59 27.64
C SER A 413 -11.10 -22.08 27.59
N LEU A 414 -10.02 -21.28 27.60
CA LEU A 414 -10.05 -19.82 27.59
C LEU A 414 -9.18 -19.27 26.44
N SER A 415 -9.56 -18.10 25.91
CA SER A 415 -8.70 -17.33 25.00
C SER A 415 -7.62 -16.63 25.82
N LEU A 416 -6.37 -17.05 25.64
CA LEU A 416 -5.25 -16.54 26.44
C LEU A 416 -4.53 -15.38 25.77
N LEU A 417 -4.94 -14.98 24.57
CA LEU A 417 -4.35 -13.84 23.87
C LEU A 417 -5.47 -13.16 23.08
N CYS A 418 -5.64 -11.86 23.28
CA CYS A 418 -6.71 -11.11 22.62
C CYS A 418 -6.14 -9.99 21.78
N ALA A 419 -6.73 -9.78 20.60
CA ALA A 419 -6.66 -8.47 19.97
C ALA A 419 -7.40 -7.46 20.85
N ARG A 420 -6.90 -6.23 20.92
CA ARG A 420 -7.55 -5.17 21.71
C ARG A 420 -7.68 -3.88 20.91
N LYS A 421 -8.68 -3.09 21.30
CA LYS A 421 -8.97 -1.77 20.76
C LYS A 421 -8.95 -0.79 21.93
N VAL A 422 -8.15 0.26 21.83
CA VAL A 422 -7.96 1.28 22.87
C VAL A 422 -8.22 2.67 22.25
N SER A 423 -8.82 3.58 23.01
CA SER A 423 -9.02 4.96 22.59
C SER A 423 -7.68 5.72 22.51
N GLY A 424 -7.53 6.58 21.51
CA GLY A 424 -6.31 7.36 21.27
C GLY A 424 -5.19 6.58 20.58
N PHE A 425 -4.00 7.21 20.48
CA PHE A 425 -2.82 6.68 19.78
C PHE A 425 -1.72 6.14 20.69
N ALA A 426 -1.91 6.28 22.00
CA ALA A 426 -0.88 6.09 23.02
C ALA A 426 -0.72 4.64 23.50
N ASP A 427 -1.42 3.66 22.93
CA ASP A 427 -1.21 2.24 23.31
C ASP A 427 0.24 1.84 23.02
N THR A 428 1.01 1.70 24.10
CA THR A 428 2.39 1.19 24.14
C THR A 428 2.49 -0.14 24.86
N GLU A 429 1.39 -0.63 25.45
CA GLU A 429 1.36 -1.88 26.20
C GLU A 429 1.77 -3.07 25.31
N VAL A 430 2.47 -4.02 25.92
CA VAL A 430 2.88 -5.27 25.29
C VAL A 430 1.68 -6.23 25.24
N ALA A 431 1.52 -6.97 24.14
CA ALA A 431 0.55 -8.05 24.11
C ALA A 431 1.17 -9.28 24.81
N THR A 432 0.61 -9.62 25.97
CA THR A 432 1.09 -10.71 26.81
C THR A 432 0.03 -11.79 26.84
N GLN A 433 0.45 -13.06 26.84
CA GLN A 433 -0.44 -14.18 27.07
C GLN A 433 -1.00 -14.09 28.51
N LEU A 434 -2.33 -14.04 28.62
CA LEU A 434 -3.05 -14.03 29.88
C LEU A 434 -2.90 -15.39 30.56
N LEU A 435 -2.63 -15.34 31.87
CA LEU A 435 -2.61 -16.52 32.74
C LEU A 435 -3.92 -16.53 33.53
N PRO A 436 -4.79 -17.54 33.36
CA PRO A 436 -6.05 -17.60 34.11
C PRO A 436 -5.82 -17.75 35.61
N ASP A 437 -6.80 -17.31 36.41
CA ASP A 437 -6.76 -17.51 37.85
C ASP A 437 -6.60 -18.98 38.21
N GLY A 438 -5.70 -19.27 39.16
CA GLY A 438 -5.38 -20.64 39.57
C GLY A 438 -4.46 -21.39 38.60
N TRP A 439 -3.85 -20.73 37.62
CA TRP A 439 -2.79 -21.31 36.77
C TRP A 439 -1.43 -20.68 37.07
N ARG A 440 -0.36 -21.41 36.79
CA ARG A 440 1.03 -20.92 36.94
C ARG A 440 1.89 -21.33 35.77
N TRP A 441 2.92 -20.53 35.49
CA TRP A 441 4.00 -20.92 34.61
C TRP A 441 4.92 -21.93 35.29
N VAL A 442 5.22 -23.04 34.61
CA VAL A 442 6.20 -24.03 35.07
C VAL A 442 7.19 -24.37 33.98
N VAL A 443 8.38 -24.77 34.40
CA VAL A 443 9.41 -25.29 33.52
C VAL A 443 8.95 -26.65 33.00
N ALA A 444 8.91 -26.80 31.69
CA ALA A 444 8.50 -28.04 31.03
C ALA A 444 9.68 -28.69 30.32
N GLU A 445 9.70 -30.02 30.30
CA GLU A 445 10.57 -30.77 29.41
C GLU A 445 10.06 -30.66 27.98
N GLY A 446 10.93 -30.28 27.04
CA GLY A 446 10.62 -30.24 25.61
C GLY A 446 11.05 -28.94 24.90
N PRO A 447 10.54 -28.70 23.68
CA PRO A 447 10.97 -27.57 22.85
C PRO A 447 10.51 -26.21 23.41
N TRP A 448 9.46 -26.22 24.23
CA TRP A 448 8.92 -25.04 24.89
C TRP A 448 9.34 -25.11 26.37
N ARG A 449 10.45 -24.49 26.74
CA ARG A 449 11.01 -24.53 28.11
C ARG A 449 10.01 -24.15 29.22
N TRP A 450 8.90 -23.51 28.86
CA TRP A 450 7.82 -23.10 29.76
C TRP A 450 6.45 -23.51 29.23
N THR A 451 5.60 -24.01 30.12
CA THR A 451 4.17 -24.28 29.92
C THR A 451 3.35 -23.68 31.08
N ILE A 452 2.02 -23.71 30.97
CA ILE A 452 1.13 -23.42 32.10
C ILE A 452 0.52 -24.71 32.66
N GLU A 453 0.31 -24.76 33.97
CA GLU A 453 -0.40 -25.84 34.67
C GLU A 453 -1.34 -25.26 35.75
N PRO A 454 -2.41 -25.97 36.13
CA PRO A 454 -3.22 -25.57 37.28
C PRO A 454 -2.37 -25.64 38.56
N VAL A 455 -2.54 -24.65 39.43
CA VAL A 455 -2.02 -24.67 40.80
C VAL A 455 -2.83 -25.72 41.55
N ASN A 456 -2.36 -26.97 41.55
CA ASN A 456 -2.98 -28.03 42.34
C ASN A 456 -3.10 -27.54 43.79
N ALA A 457 -4.33 -27.44 44.31
CA ALA A 457 -4.61 -27.01 45.67
C ALA A 457 -3.99 -27.93 46.74
N PHE A 458 -3.43 -29.06 46.34
CA PHE A 458 -2.81 -30.04 47.21
C PHE A 458 -1.60 -30.67 46.52
N TRP A 459 -0.42 -30.08 46.70
CA TRP A 459 0.73 -30.91 46.96
C TRP A 459 0.62 -31.30 48.44
N PRO A 460 0.24 -32.55 48.79
CA PRO A 460 0.42 -32.99 50.17
C PRO A 460 1.90 -32.77 50.48
N ALA A 461 2.17 -32.00 51.53
CA ALA A 461 3.53 -31.74 51.98
C ALA A 461 4.25 -33.09 52.09
N ALA A 462 5.21 -33.34 51.20
CA ALA A 462 6.11 -34.46 51.35
C ALA A 462 6.98 -34.11 52.56
N PHE A 463 6.56 -34.62 53.72
CA PHE A 463 7.36 -34.66 54.94
C PHE A 463 8.44 -35.73 54.83
#